data_AF-A0A6C0ULY0-F1
#
_entry.id   AF-A0A6C0ULY0-F1
#
_cell.length_a   1.000
_cell.length_b   1.000
_cell.length_c   1.000
_cell.angle_alpha   90.00
_cell.angle_beta   90.00
_cell.angle_gamma   90.00
#
_symmetry.space_group_name_H-M   'P 1'
#
loop_
_entity.id
_entity.type
_entity.pdbx_description
1 polymer ?
#
loop_
_entity_poly.entity_id
_entity_poly.type
_entity_poly.pdbx_seq_one_letter_code
_entity_poly.pdbx_strand_id
1 'polypeptide(L)'
;MWGHILEALWRRGSVEAESIATEFELSVREVRSICSEMAELGWLELRAESQKWVAGESADELLSSYPALKADVEASGASHREHESGRQEQLAH
;
A
#
# COMPACT_ATOMS: atom_id res chain seq x y z
N MET A 1 7.18 -0.81 5.00
CA MET A 1 6.40 0.41 4.69
C MET A 1 6.07 0.55 3.21
N TRP A 2 7.05 0.47 2.31
CA TRP A 2 6.82 0.48 0.85
C TRP A 2 5.85 -0.63 0.39
N GLY A 3 5.92 -1.80 1.03
CA GLY A 3 4.98 -2.91 0.78
C GLY A 3 3.51 -2.54 0.94
N HIS A 4 3.14 -1.70 1.90
CA HIS A 4 1.73 -1.29 2.11
C HIS A 4 1.23 -0.33 1.02
N ILE A 5 2.11 0.55 0.53
CA ILE A 5 1.79 1.47 -0.57
C ILE A 5 1.62 0.67 -1.87
N LEU A 6 2.52 -0.28 -2.14
CA LEU A 6 2.41 -1.17 -3.30
C LEU A 6 1.19 -2.09 -3.21
N GLU A 7 0.86 -2.59 -2.01
CA GLU A 7 -0.36 -3.39 -1.80
C GLU A 7 -1.62 -2.58 -2.11
N ALA A 8 -1.70 -1.34 -1.62
CA ALA A 8 -2.85 -0.47 -1.89
C ALA A 8 -2.95 -0.12 -3.37
N LEU A 9 -1.82 0.16 -4.02
CA LEU A 9 -1.73 0.37 -5.46
C LEU A 9 -2.27 -0.83 -6.24
N TRP A 10 -1.91 -2.04 -5.82
CA TRP A 10 -2.36 -3.27 -6.46
C TRP A 10 -3.85 -3.57 -6.22
N ARG A 11 -4.33 -3.44 -4.97
CA ARG A 11 -5.71 -3.76 -4.60
C ARG A 11 -6.72 -2.72 -5.08
N ARG A 12 -6.34 -1.44 -5.10
CA ARG A 12 -7.25 -0.29 -5.32
C ARG A 12 -6.92 0.50 -6.58
N GLY A 13 -5.81 0.21 -7.25
CA GLY A 13 -5.32 0.98 -8.40
C GLY A 13 -4.82 2.38 -8.04
N SER A 14 -4.86 2.76 -6.76
CA SER A 14 -4.50 4.09 -6.28
C SER A 14 -4.18 4.07 -4.79
N VAL A 15 -3.43 5.09 -4.36
CA VAL A 15 -3.00 5.30 -2.99
C VAL A 15 -3.49 6.65 -2.50
N GLU A 16 -4.23 6.60 -1.39
CA GLU A 16 -4.70 7.77 -0.64
C GLU A 16 -3.95 7.81 0.68
N ALA A 17 -3.09 8.81 0.86
CA ALA A 17 -2.16 8.85 2.01
C ALA A 17 -2.88 8.82 3.37
N GLU A 18 -4.08 9.42 3.44
CA GLU A 18 -4.92 9.42 4.64
C GLU A 18 -5.48 8.03 4.94
N SER A 19 -5.96 7.32 3.92
CA SER A 19 -6.46 5.96 4.08
C SER A 19 -5.37 5.00 4.53
N ILE A 20 -4.16 5.09 3.97
CA ILE A 20 -3.01 4.27 4.39
C ILE A 20 -2.58 4.61 5.80
N ALA A 21 -2.50 5.90 6.13
CA ALA A 21 -2.16 6.33 7.48
C ALA A 21 -3.15 5.80 8.52
N THR A 22 -4.45 5.82 8.22
CA THR A 22 -5.47 5.25 9.10
C THR A 22 -5.38 3.73 9.19
N GLU A 23 -5.27 3.02 8.06
CA GLU A 23 -5.26 1.56 7.99
C GLU A 23 -4.07 0.93 8.72
N PHE A 24 -2.91 1.59 8.69
CA PHE A 24 -1.67 1.09 9.29
C PHE A 24 -1.24 1.86 10.54
N GLU A 25 -2.10 2.73 11.07
CA GLU A 25 -1.82 3.58 12.24
C GLU A 25 -0.51 4.40 12.11
N LEU A 26 -0.25 4.91 10.90
CA LEU A 26 0.94 5.69 10.55
C LEU A 26 0.64 7.20 10.50
N SER A 27 1.69 8.01 10.46
CA SER A 27 1.58 9.44 10.22
C SER A 27 1.26 9.74 8.76
N VAL A 28 0.18 10.48 8.51
CA VAL A 28 -0.17 10.99 7.15
C VAL A 28 1.01 11.73 6.52
N ARG A 29 1.77 12.49 7.32
CA ARG A 29 2.95 13.24 6.84
C ARG A 29 4.04 12.30 6.34
N GLU A 30 4.28 11.21 7.06
CA GLU A 30 5.29 10.22 6.71
C GLU A 30 4.90 9.45 5.44
N VAL A 31 3.63 9.03 5.36
CA VAL A 31 3.09 8.39 4.14
C VAL A 31 3.22 9.31 2.92
N ARG A 32 2.91 10.60 3.06
CA ARG A 32 3.07 11.60 1.97
C ARG A 32 4.54 11.81 1.58
N SER A 33 5.47 11.78 2.54
CA SER A 33 6.92 11.87 2.26
C SER A 33 7.35 10.70 1.37
N ILE A 34 6.96 9.49 1.77
CA ILE A 34 7.34 8.27 1.04
C ILE A 34 6.68 8.21 -0.33
N CYS A 35 5.41 8.61 -0.46
CA CYS A 35 4.76 8.69 -1.77
C CYS A 35 5.50 9.66 -2.71
N SER A 36 6.00 10.78 -2.18
CA SER A 36 6.81 11.75 -2.95
C SER A 36 8.15 11.14 -3.37
N GLU A 37 8.87 10.47 -2.46
CA GLU A 37 10.12 9.77 -2.77
C GLU A 37 9.93 8.70 -3.84
N MET A 38 8.86 7.91 -3.76
CA MET A 38 8.51 6.91 -4.77
C MET A 38 8.16 7.54 -6.12
N ALA A 39 7.53 8.71 -6.12
CA ALA A 39 7.21 9.43 -7.34
C ALA A 39 8.45 10.03 -8.03
N GLU A 40 9.41 10.53 -7.26
CA GLU A 40 10.71 10.98 -7.80
C GLU A 40 11.47 9.83 -8.49
N LEU A 41 11.26 8.60 -8.04
CA LEU A 41 11.81 7.38 -8.63
C LEU A 41 10.94 6.80 -9.78
N GLY A 42 9.85 7.47 -10.16
CA GLY A 42 8.96 7.05 -11.24
C GLY A 42 8.02 5.88 -10.89
N TRP A 43 7.89 5.53 -9.61
CA TRP A 43 6.99 4.46 -9.17
C TRP A 43 5.55 4.94 -9.01
N LEU A 44 5.37 6.20 -8.65
CA LEU A 44 4.05 6.79 -8.42
C LEU A 44 3.89 8.10 -9.21
N GLU A 45 2.65 8.41 -9.55
CA GLU A 45 2.25 9.69 -10.12
C GLU A 45 1.10 10.29 -9.31
N LEU A 46 1.21 11.56 -8.92
CA LEU A 46 0.12 12.27 -8.26
C LEU A 46 -0.90 12.76 -9.30
N ARG A 47 -2.12 12.26 -9.25
CA ARG A 47 -3.26 12.79 -10.00
C ARG A 47 -3.81 14.01 -9.28
N ALA A 48 -3.45 15.21 -9.76
CA ALA A 48 -3.80 16.49 -9.14
C ALA A 48 -5.32 16.68 -8.96
N GLU A 49 -6.12 16.16 -9.89
CA GLU A 49 -7.58 16.28 -9.90
C GLU A 49 -8.25 15.54 -8.73
N SER A 50 -7.68 14.41 -8.32
CA SER A 50 -8.24 13.55 -7.27
C SER A 50 -7.40 13.53 -6.00
N GLN A 51 -6.22 14.16 -6.00
CA GLN A 51 -5.21 14.09 -4.93
C GLN A 51 -4.82 12.64 -4.57
N LYS A 52 -4.87 11.74 -5.55
CA LYS A 52 -4.52 10.32 -5.38
C LYS A 52 -3.22 10.01 -6.10
N TRP A 53 -2.41 9.13 -5.53
CA TRP A 53 -1.24 8.60 -6.19
C TRP A 53 -1.63 7.35 -6.98
N VAL A 54 -1.16 7.21 -8.22
CA VAL A 54 -1.35 6.02 -9.07
C VAL A 54 0.00 5.46 -9.49
N ALA A 55 0.02 4.30 -10.14
CA ALA A 55 1.26 3.71 -10.63
C ALA A 55 1.85 4.64 -11.71
N GLY A 56 3.15 4.94 -11.58
CA GLY A 56 3.91 5.51 -12.69
C GLY A 56 4.19 4.44 -13.75
N GLU A 57 4.55 4.87 -14.96
CA GLU A 57 4.80 4.00 -16.12
C GLU A 57 5.73 2.82 -15.79
N SER A 58 6.84 3.10 -15.09
CA SER A 58 7.81 2.07 -14.68
C SER A 58 7.24 1.05 -13.69
N ALA A 59 6.36 1.48 -12.77
CA ALA A 59 5.72 0.57 -11.82
C ALA A 59 4.62 -0.27 -12.50
N ASP A 60 3.88 0.31 -13.44
CA ASP A 60 2.84 -0.38 -14.20
C ASP A 60 3.41 -1.54 -15.03
N GLU A 61 4.54 -1.31 -15.72
CA GLU A 61 5.26 -2.33 -16.48
C GLU A 61 5.78 -3.46 -15.58
N LEU A 62 6.31 -3.11 -14.40
CA LEU A 62 6.91 -4.06 -13.46
C LEU A 62 5.86 -4.87 -12.71
N LEU A 63 4.75 -4.25 -12.29
CA LEU A 63 3.59 -4.93 -11.69
C LEU A 63 2.91 -5.87 -12.68
N SER A 64 2.89 -5.52 -13.96
CA SER A 64 2.37 -6.37 -15.04
C SER A 64 3.27 -7.55 -15.36
N SER A 65 4.59 -7.40 -15.18
CA SER A 65 5.60 -8.38 -15.60
C SER A 65 6.06 -9.36 -14.52
N TYR A 66 5.82 -9.06 -13.23
CA TYR A 66 6.32 -9.88 -12.11
C TYR A 66 5.21 -10.45 -11.19
N PRO A 67 4.73 -11.68 -11.45
CA PRO A 67 3.80 -12.40 -10.56
C PRO A 67 4.40 -12.73 -9.18
N ALA A 68 5.72 -12.72 -9.01
CA ALA A 68 6.35 -12.98 -7.71
C ALA A 68 6.15 -11.81 -6.73
N LEU A 69 6.11 -10.56 -7.22
CA LEU A 69 5.76 -9.40 -6.39
C LEU A 69 4.31 -9.52 -5.88
N LYS A 70 3.42 -10.09 -6.70
CA LYS A 70 2.03 -10.39 -6.36
C LYS A 70 1.93 -11.38 -5.19
N ALA A 71 2.74 -12.44 -5.20
CA ALA A 71 2.76 -13.44 -4.13
C ALA A 71 3.32 -12.89 -2.80
N ASP A 72 4.34 -12.04 -2.85
CA ASP A 72 4.95 -11.42 -1.65
C ASP A 72 4.02 -10.38 -0.98
N VAL A 73 3.26 -9.65 -1.80
CA VAL A 73 2.23 -8.71 -1.34
C VAL A 73 1.01 -9.46 -0.77
N GLU A 74 0.54 -10.53 -1.42
CA GLU A 74 -0.52 -11.41 -0.89
C GLU A 74 -0.13 -12.05 0.44
N ALA A 75 1.11 -12.51 0.59
CA ALA A 75 1.63 -13.08 1.84
C ALA A 75 1.66 -12.05 2.98
N SER A 76 2.05 -10.81 2.67
CA SER A 76 2.08 -9.72 3.66
C SER A 76 0.68 -9.25 4.09
N GLY A 77 -0.28 -9.22 3.17
CA GLY A 77 -1.69 -8.93 3.48
C GLY A 77 -2.41 -10.07 4.22
N ALA A 78 -2.01 -11.32 3.99
CA ALA A 78 -2.55 -12.49 4.68
C ALA A 78 -2.11 -12.58 6.15
N SER A 79 -0.85 -12.25 6.47
CA SER A 79 -0.36 -12.23 7.86
C SER A 79 -1.04 -11.16 8.73
N HIS A 80 -1.60 -10.09 8.13
CA HIS A 80 -2.33 -9.09 8.90
C HIS A 80 -3.74 -9.55 9.28
N ARG A 81 -4.37 -10.40 8.44
CA ARG A 81 -5.74 -10.89 8.65
C ARG A 81 -5.84 -11.97 9.74
N GLU A 82 -4.77 -12.72 9.98
CA GLU A 82 -4.75 -13.73 11.06
C GLU A 82 -4.49 -13.12 12.43
N HIS A 83 -3.86 -11.94 12.50
CA HIS A 83 -3.60 -11.24 13.77
C HIS A 83 -4.82 -10.49 14.33
N GLU A 84 -5.77 -10.08 13.47
CA GLU A 84 -7.04 -9.53 13.90
C GLU A 84 -8.02 -10.61 14.39
N SER A 85 -7.95 -11.82 13.80
CA SER A 85 -8.83 -12.93 14.18
C SER A 85 -8.40 -13.62 15.50
N GLY A 86 -7.11 -13.60 15.84
CA GLY A 86 -6.60 -14.18 17.10
C GLY A 86 -6.83 -13.33 18.36
N ARG A 87 -7.17 -12.04 18.20
CA ARG A 87 -7.35 -11.11 19.33
C ARG A 87 -8.76 -11.11 19.92
N GLN A 88 -9.76 -11.61 19.18
CA GLN A 88 -11.13 -11.72 19.67
C GLN A 88 -11.39 -12.96 20.55
N GLU A 89 -10.56 -14.01 20.48
CA GLU A 89 -10.76 -15.23 21.28
C GLU A 89 -10.15 -15.19 22.70
N GLN A 90 -9.35 -14.17 23.05
CA GLN A 90 -8.73 -14.07 24.38
C GLN A 90 -9.47 -13.17 25.39
N LEU A 91 -10.60 -12.56 25.02
CA LEU A 91 -11.41 -11.72 25.94
C LEU A 91 -12.63 -12.46 26.53
N ALA A 92 -12.77 -13.77 26.26
CA ALA A 92 -13.93 -14.56 26.66
C ALA A 92 -13.66 -15.64 27.72
N HIS A 93 -12.51 -15.61 28.40
CA HIS A 93 -12.18 -16.56 29.48
C HIS A 93 -11.70 -15.88 30.76
#